data_AF-A0A967H8J8-F1
#
_entry.id   AF-A0A967H8J8-F1
#
_cell.length_a   1.000
_cell.length_b   1.000
_cell.length_c   1.000
_cell.angle_alpha   90.00
_cell.angle_beta   90.00
_cell.angle_gamma   90.00
#
_symmetry.space_group_name_H-M   'P 1'
#
loop_
_entity.id
_entity.type
_entity.pdbx_description
1 polymer ?
#
loop_
_entity_poly.entity_id
_entity_poly.type
_entity_poly.pdbx_seq_one_letter_code
_entity_poly.pdbx_strand_id
1 'polypeptide(L)' 'FPHDVLAHISSRLINEVDGVNRVTYDISSKPPATIEWE' A
#
# COMPACT_ATOMS: atom_id res chain seq x y z
N PHE A 1 -10.50 0.20 -3.88
CA PHE A 1 -9.81 0.20 -5.20
C PHE A 1 -9.97 -1.16 -5.86
N PRO A 2 -9.94 -1.23 -7.20
CA PRO A 2 -9.90 -2.50 -7.92
C PRO A 2 -8.67 -3.34 -7.52
N HIS A 3 -8.83 -4.66 -7.38
CA HIS A 3 -7.76 -5.54 -6.91
C HIS A 3 -6.58 -5.63 -7.89
N ASP A 4 -6.84 -5.50 -9.19
CA ASP A 4 -5.85 -5.45 -10.27
C ASP A 4 -4.94 -4.22 -10.16
N VAL A 5 -5.49 -3.06 -9.78
CA VAL A 5 -4.70 -1.85 -9.55
C VAL A 5 -3.73 -2.04 -8.37
N LEU A 6 -4.22 -2.60 -7.26
CA LEU A 6 -3.38 -2.88 -6.09
C LEU A 6 -2.29 -3.93 -6.41
N ALA A 7 -2.62 -4.96 -7.18
CA ALA A 7 -1.67 -5.99 -7.62
C ALA A 7 -0.60 -5.40 -8.54
N HIS A 8 -0.97 -4.52 -9.47
CA HIS A 8 -0.03 -3.85 -10.36
C HIS A 8 0.94 -2.96 -9.58
N ILE A 9 0.45 -2.12 -8.67
CA ILE A 9 1.28 -1.22 -7.85
C ILE A 9 2.25 -2.00 -6.97
N SER A 10 1.74 -2.98 -6.22
CA SER A 10 2.56 -3.81 -5.32
C SER A 10 3.65 -4.59 -6.06
N SER A 11 3.33 -5.17 -7.23
CA SER A 11 4.29 -5.89 -8.05
C SER A 11 5.40 -4.98 -8.58
N ARG A 12 5.07 -3.75 -9.00
CA ARG A 12 6.08 -2.80 -9.44
C ARG A 12 7.03 -2.41 -8.32
N LEU A 13 6.49 -2.04 -7.15
CA LEU A 13 7.31 -1.59 -6.02
C LEU A 13 8.30 -2.66 -5.54
N ILE A 14 7.87 -3.91 -5.40
CA ILE A 14 8.75 -5.01 -4.94
C ILE A 14 9.85 -5.31 -5.97
N ASN A 15 9.59 -5.16 -7.27
CA ASN A 15 10.57 -5.48 -8.32
C ASN A 15 11.48 -4.30 -8.68
N GLU A 16 11.01 -3.07 -8.54
CA GLU A 16 11.73 -1.85 -8.96
C GLU A 16 12.50 -1.17 -7.81
N VAL A 17 12.14 -1.41 -6.54
CA VAL A 17 12.75 -0.74 -5.37
C VAL A 17 13.55 -1.72 -4.54
N ASP A 18 14.88 -1.58 -4.57
CA ASP A 18 15.77 -2.41 -3.78
C ASP A 18 15.51 -2.24 -2.27
N GLY A 19 15.55 -3.35 -1.54
CA GLY A 19 15.26 -3.39 -0.10
C GLY A 19 13.77 -3.37 0.28
N VAL A 20 12.83 -3.26 -0.67
CA VAL A 20 11.39 -3.31 -0.39
C VAL A 20 10.82 -4.71 -0.65
N ASN A 21 10.49 -5.43 0.43
CA ASN A 21 9.97 -6.80 0.36
C ASN A 21 8.45 -6.92 0.61
N ARG A 22 7.81 -5.83 1.07
CA ARG A 22 6.38 -5.84 1.42
C ARG A 22 5.76 -4.47 1.24
N VAL A 23 4.57 -4.47 0.66
CA VAL A 23 3.74 -3.28 0.45
C VAL A 23 2.38 -3.53 1.08
N THR A 24 1.84 -2.55 1.80
CA THR A 24 0.52 -2.62 2.43
C THR A 24 -0.35 -1.45 1.97
N TYR A 25 -1.66 -1.68 1.88
CA TYR A 25 -2.65 -0.64 1.69
C TYR A 25 -3.44 -0.47 2.99
N ASP A 26 -3.46 0.75 3.52
CA ASP A 26 -4.21 1.06 4.74
C ASP A 26 -5.71 1.02 4.46
N ILE A 27 -6.44 0.26 5.27
CA ILE A 27 -7.90 0.10 5.20
C ILE A 27 -8.60 0.68 6.44
N SER A 28 -7.88 1.44 7.25
CA SER A 28 -8.38 2.04 8.48
C SER A 28 -9.29 3.22 8.17
N SER A 29 -10.49 3.22 8.75
CA SER A 29 -11.41 4.35 8.65
C SER A 29 -10.98 5.49 9.56
N LYS A 30 -11.26 6.72 9.12
CA LYS A 30 -11.34 7.90 9.99
C LYS A 30 -12.80 8.15 10.37
N PRO A 31 -13.19 8.06 11.67
CA PRO A 31 -12.44 7.59 12.85
C PRO A 31 -12.37 6.05 12.90
N PRO A 32 -11.42 5.43 13.66
CA PRO A 32 -10.57 6.00 14.72
C PRO A 32 -9.17 6.46 14.28
N ALA A 33 -8.76 6.20 13.05
CA ALA A 33 -7.43 6.55 12.55
C ALA A 33 -7.34 8.01 12.09
N THR A 34 -6.10 8.51 11.96
CA THR A 34 -5.76 9.75 11.25
C THR A 34 -5.47 9.45 9.78
N ILE A 35 -5.44 10.49 8.94
CA ILE A 35 -5.12 10.33 7.51
C ILE A 35 -3.63 10.02 7.34
N GLU A 36 -2.78 10.77 8.02
CA GLU A 36 -1.34 10.54 8.08
C GLU A 36 -1.00 9.55 9.19
N TRP A 37 0.15 8.89 9.06
CA TRP A 37 0.64 7.87 9.99
C TRP A 37 1.49 8.44 11.15
N GLU A 38 1.90 9.72 11.08
CA GLU A 38 2.66 10.46 12.11
C GLU A 38 2.05 11.84 12.39
#